data_AF-A0A9P7FZY4-F1
#
_entry.id   AF-A0A9P7FZY4-F1
#
_cell.length_a   1.000
_cell.length_b   1.000
_cell.length_c   1.000
_cell.angle_alpha   90.00
_cell.angle_beta   90.00
_cell.angle_gamma   90.00
#
_symmetry.space_group_name_H-M   'P 1'
#
loop_
_entity.id
_entity.type
_entity.pdbx_description
1 polymer ?
#
loop_
_entity_poly.entity_id
_entity_poly.type
_entity_poly.pdbx_seq_one_letter_code
_entity_poly.pdbx_strand_id
1 'polypeptide(L)'
;MVPTASAEELVVGPLSIDSVVSGNRLPSHFTELKKALWKDELLQSWKEVLAELDAAVEKISTEGGAAIPRVSFAEMKAGLSEDQVKAIKAVGILVVTGGIPQEKYSFDVRLFCDLHRKLWDGSSRFKNMSPLIPPKSQVKFHKFLHLKSGAKITMAGFPADNIQIFEMYNSKGQVAARVHPAVIETQRFLLSLWHASDPNTQISLDNPICYFDRARIRHAGDTTFVLDPHIDNGSVERWEDPTYRQCYQEILDGGSAWRNHDFFDASPRLDAVQDMHDNSNQGSIFRAWQGWTSMSRTGPGEGTLRVLPMLAVAMPYIMLRPFFRLNAENNEWEVDLDNPDFPGSLLGGKQFLTPETHPHLRLDKTMVEIPTVDPGDQVYCASAFAYTSPWKG
;
A
#
# COMPACT_ATOMS: atom_id res chain seq x y z
N MET A 1 48.03 3.21 -8.58
CA MET A 1 47.10 4.31 -8.89
C MET A 1 46.00 3.73 -9.77
N VAL A 2 44.87 3.40 -9.16
CA VAL A 2 43.65 2.96 -9.85
C VAL A 2 42.71 4.16 -9.86
N PRO A 3 42.13 4.56 -11.00
CA PRO A 3 41.27 5.74 -11.05
C PRO A 3 39.97 5.44 -10.28
N THR A 4 39.68 6.27 -9.29
CA THR A 4 38.37 6.36 -8.65
C THR A 4 37.38 6.96 -9.64
N ALA A 5 36.50 6.14 -10.21
CA ALA A 5 35.30 6.64 -10.87
C ALA A 5 34.42 7.33 -9.83
N SER A 6 34.03 8.57 -10.12
CA SER A 6 33.09 9.35 -9.33
C SER A 6 31.77 8.58 -9.21
N ALA A 7 31.33 8.33 -7.98
CA ALA A 7 29.97 7.91 -7.72
C ALA A 7 29.04 9.09 -8.04
N GLU A 8 28.52 9.13 -9.27
CA GLU A 8 27.25 9.78 -9.52
C GLU A 8 26.20 8.93 -8.80
N GLU A 9 25.74 9.39 -7.62
CA GLU A 9 24.54 8.89 -6.98
C GLU A 9 23.38 9.10 -7.96
N LEU A 10 23.02 8.03 -8.67
CA LEU A 10 21.73 7.88 -9.30
C LEU A 10 20.68 8.07 -8.21
N VAL A 11 20.11 9.28 -8.15
CA VAL A 11 18.82 9.50 -7.50
C VAL A 11 17.81 8.74 -8.35
N VAL A 12 17.64 7.46 -8.05
CA VAL A 12 16.62 6.63 -8.68
C VAL A 12 15.28 7.19 -8.23
N GLY A 13 14.64 7.97 -9.09
CA GLY A 13 13.24 8.35 -8.93
C GLY A 13 12.37 7.09 -8.79
N PRO A 14 11.15 7.20 -8.24
CA PRO A 14 10.27 6.04 -8.12
C PRO A 14 10.13 5.36 -9.49
N LEU A 15 10.33 4.04 -9.55
CA LEU A 15 10.04 3.24 -10.73
C LEU A 15 8.63 3.60 -11.21
N SER A 16 8.52 4.15 -12.41
CA SER A 16 7.26 4.69 -12.93
C SER A 16 6.50 3.66 -13.76
N ILE A 17 5.20 3.86 -13.88
CA ILE A 17 4.32 3.12 -14.80
C ILE A 17 4.86 3.09 -16.23
N ASP A 18 5.60 4.11 -16.66
CA ASP A 18 6.20 4.16 -18.00
C ASP A 18 7.15 2.99 -18.23
N SER A 19 7.85 2.53 -17.19
CA SER A 19 8.73 1.34 -17.25
C SER A 19 7.94 0.02 -17.38
N VAL A 20 6.69 -0.01 -16.90
CA VAL A 20 5.74 -1.13 -17.05
C VAL A 20 5.15 -1.15 -18.46
N VAL A 21 4.72 0.02 -18.94
CA VAL A 21 4.04 0.18 -20.23
C VAL A 21 5.02 0.12 -21.41
N SER A 22 6.29 0.52 -21.21
CA SER A 22 7.35 0.45 -22.24
C SER A 22 7.94 -0.94 -22.47
N GLY A 23 7.42 -1.98 -21.82
CA GLY A 23 7.72 -3.37 -22.18
C GLY A 23 9.10 -3.85 -21.74
N ASN A 24 9.57 -3.45 -20.56
CA ASN A 24 10.68 -4.14 -19.90
C ASN A 24 10.24 -5.58 -19.60
N ARG A 25 10.47 -6.47 -20.57
CA ARG A 25 10.12 -7.87 -20.43
C ARG A 25 10.84 -8.47 -19.23
N LEU A 26 10.10 -9.26 -18.46
CA LEU A 26 10.71 -10.01 -17.37
C LEU A 26 11.69 -11.06 -17.94
N PRO A 27 12.73 -11.45 -17.19
CA PRO A 27 13.66 -12.49 -17.62
C PRO A 27 12.96 -13.80 -18.02
N SER A 28 13.57 -14.57 -18.93
CA SER A 28 12.94 -15.78 -19.50
C SER A 28 12.62 -16.87 -18.48
N HIS A 29 13.23 -16.89 -17.30
CA HIS A 29 12.86 -17.86 -16.25
C HIS A 29 11.42 -17.68 -15.75
N PHE A 30 10.82 -16.50 -15.94
CA PHE A 30 9.41 -16.26 -15.63
C PHE A 30 8.46 -17.00 -16.58
N THR A 31 8.89 -17.33 -17.80
CA THR A 31 8.16 -18.25 -18.70
C THR A 31 8.09 -19.64 -18.08
N GLU A 32 9.22 -20.16 -17.58
CA GLU A 32 9.27 -21.47 -16.92
C GLU A 32 8.46 -21.48 -15.62
N LEU A 33 8.49 -20.36 -14.87
CA LEU A 33 7.66 -20.18 -13.68
C LEU A 33 6.17 -20.27 -14.01
N LYS A 34 5.68 -19.59 -15.05
CA LYS A 34 4.29 -19.68 -15.49
C LYS A 34 3.91 -21.10 -15.86
N LYS A 35 4.76 -21.78 -16.64
CA LYS A 35 4.55 -23.19 -17.03
C LYS A 35 4.47 -24.11 -15.82
N ALA A 36 5.32 -23.90 -14.82
CA ALA A 36 5.34 -24.68 -13.59
C ALA A 36 4.10 -24.43 -12.70
N LEU A 37 3.51 -23.24 -12.76
CA LEU A 37 2.33 -22.87 -11.99
C LEU A 37 1.00 -23.16 -12.69
N TRP A 38 1.03 -23.44 -14.00
CA TRP A 38 -0.17 -23.69 -14.77
C TRP A 38 -0.91 -24.96 -14.29
N LYS A 39 -2.22 -24.83 -14.16
CA LYS A 39 -3.17 -25.93 -13.98
C LYS A 39 -4.36 -25.66 -14.89
N ASP A 40 -4.90 -26.70 -15.54
CA ASP A 40 -6.00 -26.54 -16.50
C ASP A 40 -7.26 -25.95 -15.83
N GLU A 41 -7.43 -26.21 -14.54
CA GLU A 41 -8.49 -25.66 -13.70
C GLU A 41 -8.45 -24.12 -13.58
N LEU A 42 -7.30 -23.48 -13.84
CA LEU A 42 -7.19 -22.02 -13.88
C LEU A 42 -8.02 -21.42 -15.03
N LEU A 43 -8.26 -22.16 -16.10
CA LEU A 43 -9.13 -21.71 -17.20
C LEU A 43 -10.58 -21.54 -16.72
N GLN A 44 -11.06 -22.44 -15.86
CA GLN A 44 -12.36 -22.31 -15.23
C GLN A 44 -12.37 -21.11 -14.28
N SER A 45 -11.37 -21.00 -13.40
CA SER A 45 -11.25 -19.88 -12.46
C SER A 45 -11.26 -18.54 -13.18
N TRP A 46 -10.52 -18.40 -14.28
CA TRP A 46 -10.48 -17.19 -15.08
C TRP A 46 -11.85 -16.76 -15.58
N LYS A 47 -12.60 -17.68 -16.19
CA LYS A 47 -13.96 -17.38 -16.70
C LYS A 47 -14.91 -16.96 -15.58
N GLU A 48 -14.85 -17.67 -14.46
CA GLU A 48 -15.68 -17.38 -13.29
C GLU A 48 -15.33 -16.03 -12.65
N VAL A 49 -14.03 -15.75 -12.47
CA VAL A 49 -13.53 -14.48 -11.94
C VAL A 49 -13.93 -13.32 -12.84
N LEU A 50 -13.81 -13.44 -14.17
CA LEU A 50 -14.22 -12.37 -15.08
C LEU A 50 -15.73 -12.05 -14.98
N ALA A 51 -16.58 -13.07 -14.83
CA ALA A 51 -18.02 -12.86 -14.69
C ALA A 51 -18.36 -12.14 -13.38
N GLU A 52 -17.74 -12.51 -12.25
CA GLU A 52 -17.97 -11.86 -10.97
C GLU A 52 -17.32 -10.47 -10.89
N LEU A 53 -16.18 -10.29 -11.56
CA LEU A 53 -15.51 -9.01 -11.66
C LEU A 53 -16.35 -7.97 -12.41
N ASP A 54 -17.00 -8.35 -13.51
CA ASP A 54 -17.91 -7.46 -14.25
C ASP A 54 -19.07 -6.99 -13.36
N ALA A 55 -19.68 -7.90 -12.60
CA ALA A 55 -20.72 -7.55 -11.64
C ALA A 55 -20.21 -6.61 -10.52
N ALA A 56 -19.01 -6.87 -10.00
CA ALA A 56 -18.39 -6.02 -8.98
C ALA A 56 -18.02 -4.62 -9.51
N VAL A 57 -17.57 -4.53 -10.76
CA VAL A 57 -17.28 -3.28 -11.46
C VAL A 57 -18.54 -2.43 -11.61
N GLU A 58 -19.66 -3.01 -12.06
CA GLU A 58 -20.92 -2.27 -12.18
C GLU A 58 -21.46 -1.80 -10.83
N LYS A 59 -21.34 -2.66 -9.80
CA LYS A 59 -21.70 -2.29 -8.43
C LYS A 59 -20.89 -1.10 -7.94
N ILE A 60 -19.55 -1.16 -8.03
CA ILE A 60 -18.67 -0.09 -7.54
C ILE A 60 -18.82 1.18 -8.37
N SER A 61 -19.00 1.06 -9.69
CA SER A 61 -19.27 2.21 -10.55
C SER A 61 -20.56 2.94 -10.15
N THR A 62 -21.53 2.22 -9.59
CA THR A 62 -22.81 2.79 -9.12
C THR A 62 -22.69 3.36 -7.70
N GLU A 63 -22.07 2.62 -6.79
CA GLU A 63 -21.98 3.00 -5.38
C GLU A 63 -20.90 4.06 -5.10
N GLY A 64 -19.84 4.13 -5.92
CA GLY A 64 -18.72 5.04 -5.72
C GLY A 64 -18.09 4.86 -4.33
N GLY A 65 -17.85 5.97 -3.63
CA GLY A 65 -17.32 5.95 -2.26
C GLY A 65 -18.25 5.30 -1.22
N ALA A 66 -19.54 5.08 -1.53
CA ALA A 66 -20.45 4.37 -0.64
C ALA A 66 -20.14 2.87 -0.51
N ALA A 67 -19.36 2.32 -1.45
CA ALA A 67 -18.87 0.94 -1.37
C ALA A 67 -17.83 0.73 -0.24
N ILE A 68 -17.31 1.81 0.35
CA ILE A 68 -16.30 1.77 1.41
C ILE A 68 -16.99 1.71 2.78
N PRO A 69 -16.82 0.62 3.56
CA PRO A 69 -17.36 0.54 4.90
C PRO A 69 -16.84 1.67 5.79
N ARG A 70 -17.78 2.32 6.50
CA ARG A 70 -17.50 3.37 7.46
C ARG A 70 -18.20 3.03 8.77
N VAL A 71 -17.44 3.05 9.86
CA VAL A 71 -17.96 2.84 11.21
C VAL A 71 -17.46 3.92 12.14
N SER A 72 -18.26 4.30 13.13
CA SER A 72 -17.75 5.11 14.23
C SER A 72 -16.87 4.27 15.15
N PHE A 73 -15.93 4.93 15.83
CA PHE A 73 -15.11 4.32 16.85
C PHE A 73 -15.97 3.70 17.98
N ALA A 74 -17.11 4.33 18.31
CA ALA A 74 -18.05 3.81 19.28
C ALA A 74 -18.71 2.48 18.83
N GLU A 75 -19.16 2.40 17.57
CA GLU A 75 -19.71 1.16 17.00
C GLU A 75 -18.66 0.05 16.94
N MET A 76 -17.44 0.37 16.49
CA MET A 76 -16.32 -0.57 16.46
C MET A 76 -16.06 -1.16 17.86
N LYS A 77 -16.07 -0.31 18.90
CA LYS A 77 -15.90 -0.75 20.30
C LYS A 77 -17.07 -1.57 20.83
N ALA A 78 -18.29 -1.30 20.38
CA ALA A 78 -19.47 -2.06 20.75
C ALA A 78 -19.46 -3.47 20.12
N GLY A 79 -18.68 -3.67 19.07
CA GLY A 79 -18.60 -4.90 18.29
C GLY A 79 -19.44 -4.77 17.03
N LEU A 80 -18.81 -5.07 15.88
CA LEU A 80 -19.50 -5.10 14.59
C LEU A 80 -20.20 -6.44 14.40
N SER A 81 -21.28 -6.44 13.61
CA SER A 81 -21.95 -7.69 13.21
C SER A 81 -21.06 -8.53 12.28
N GLU A 82 -21.36 -9.82 12.17
CA GLU A 82 -20.66 -10.73 11.24
C GLU A 82 -20.77 -10.23 9.79
N ASP A 83 -21.92 -9.70 9.38
CA ASP A 83 -22.12 -9.14 8.03
C ASP A 83 -21.24 -7.90 7.78
N GLN A 84 -21.10 -7.03 8.79
CA GLN A 84 -20.20 -5.88 8.69
C GLN A 84 -18.75 -6.32 8.57
N VAL A 85 -18.32 -7.30 9.37
CA VAL A 85 -16.96 -7.87 9.28
C VAL A 85 -16.72 -8.52 7.93
N LYS A 86 -17.69 -9.30 7.42
CA LYS A 86 -17.62 -9.93 6.09
C LYS A 86 -17.52 -8.89 4.99
N ALA A 87 -18.29 -7.81 5.05
CA ALA A 87 -18.22 -6.72 4.10
C ALA A 87 -16.83 -6.05 4.11
N ILE A 88 -16.29 -5.75 5.30
CA ILE A 88 -14.93 -5.18 5.46
C ILE A 88 -13.87 -6.11 4.86
N LYS A 89 -13.95 -7.41 5.13
CA LYS A 89 -13.01 -8.39 4.56
C LYS A 89 -13.12 -8.50 3.04
N ALA A 90 -14.35 -8.51 2.51
CA ALA A 90 -14.59 -8.63 1.08
C ALA A 90 -14.08 -7.41 0.29
N VAL A 91 -14.27 -6.21 0.84
CA VAL A 91 -13.78 -4.99 0.19
C VAL A 91 -12.30 -4.72 0.47
N GLY A 92 -11.77 -5.10 1.63
CA GLY A 92 -10.37 -4.88 2.02
C GLY A 92 -10.04 -3.49 2.55
N ILE A 93 -11.03 -2.67 2.90
CA ILE A 93 -10.85 -1.30 3.40
C ILE A 93 -11.88 -0.94 4.49
N LEU A 94 -11.47 -0.10 5.45
CA LEU A 94 -12.33 0.45 6.50
C LEU A 94 -11.98 1.91 6.80
N VAL A 95 -13.02 2.74 6.99
CA VAL A 95 -12.92 4.07 7.59
C VAL A 95 -13.49 4.03 9.01
N VAL A 96 -12.69 4.46 10.00
CA VAL A 96 -13.09 4.56 11.41
C VAL A 96 -13.16 6.01 11.82
N THR A 97 -14.33 6.49 12.23
CA THR A 97 -14.54 7.92 12.52
C THR A 97 -14.75 8.24 14.00
N GLY A 98 -14.32 9.43 14.42
CA GLY A 98 -14.59 9.93 15.77
C GLY A 98 -13.82 9.26 16.90
N GLY A 99 -12.72 8.54 16.60
CA GLY A 99 -11.88 7.93 17.63
C GLY A 99 -11.02 8.94 18.40
N ILE A 100 -10.54 9.99 17.72
CA ILE A 100 -9.75 11.04 18.34
C ILE A 100 -10.53 12.35 18.27
N PRO A 101 -10.81 13.02 19.42
CA PRO A 101 -11.53 14.29 19.40
C PRO A 101 -10.77 15.38 18.61
N GLN A 102 -11.51 16.15 17.80
CA GLN A 102 -10.94 17.22 16.97
C GLN A 102 -10.17 18.28 17.79
N GLU A 103 -10.59 18.53 19.04
CA GLU A 103 -9.93 19.48 19.94
C GLU A 103 -8.48 19.08 20.27
N LYS A 104 -8.22 17.78 20.43
CA LYS A 104 -6.86 17.25 20.69
C LYS A 104 -5.96 17.37 19.46
N TYR A 105 -6.53 17.19 18.26
CA TYR A 105 -5.84 17.40 16.99
C TYR A 105 -5.32 18.80 16.84
N SER A 106 -6.11 19.77 17.29
CA SER A 106 -5.80 21.18 17.11
C SER A 106 -4.46 21.57 17.78
N PHE A 107 -4.04 20.94 18.87
CA PHE A 107 -2.77 21.25 19.53
C PHE A 107 -1.57 20.61 18.80
N ASP A 108 -1.66 19.33 18.44
CA ASP A 108 -0.56 18.58 17.82
C ASP A 108 -0.40 18.87 16.33
N VAL A 109 -1.50 19.11 15.59
CA VAL A 109 -1.47 19.63 14.21
C VAL A 109 -0.93 21.05 14.21
N ARG A 110 -1.29 21.91 15.18
CA ARG A 110 -0.66 23.24 15.29
C ARG A 110 0.83 23.13 15.58
N LEU A 111 1.27 22.23 16.46
CA LEU A 111 2.69 22.00 16.73
C LEU A 111 3.43 21.48 15.50
N PHE A 112 2.86 20.53 14.77
CA PHE A 112 3.39 19.97 13.52
C PHE A 112 3.45 21.03 12.41
N CYS A 113 2.36 21.79 12.19
CA CYS A 113 2.29 22.91 11.25
C CYS A 113 3.17 24.10 11.66
N ASP A 114 3.37 24.35 12.96
CA ASP A 114 4.27 25.41 13.46
C ASP A 114 5.73 25.01 13.31
N LEU A 115 6.09 23.74 13.54
CA LEU A 115 7.39 23.18 13.17
C LEU A 115 7.61 23.32 11.66
N HIS A 116 6.60 23.00 10.85
CA HIS A 116 6.63 23.13 9.38
C HIS A 116 6.81 24.58 8.92
N ARG A 117 5.99 25.53 9.40
CA ARG A 117 6.09 26.97 9.07
C ARG A 117 7.46 27.52 9.45
N LYS A 118 8.00 27.13 10.61
CA LYS A 118 9.31 27.57 11.09
C LYS A 118 10.49 26.96 10.32
N LEU A 119 10.32 25.77 9.73
CA LEU A 119 11.35 25.12 8.91
C LEU A 119 11.28 25.55 7.43
N TRP A 120 10.11 25.93 6.92
CA TRP A 120 9.89 26.34 5.52
C TRP A 120 10.13 27.83 5.25
N ASP A 121 9.81 28.73 6.20
CA ASP A 121 9.90 30.19 6.00
C ASP A 121 11.33 30.71 5.73
N GLY A 122 12.39 29.92 5.90
CA GLY A 122 13.77 30.35 5.60
C GLY A 122 14.28 31.57 6.40
N SER A 123 13.43 32.21 7.19
CA SER A 123 13.64 33.43 7.98
C SER A 123 14.03 33.10 9.42
N SER A 124 13.67 31.91 9.89
CA SER A 124 13.91 31.48 11.27
C SER A 124 15.25 30.75 11.36
N ARG A 125 16.28 31.48 11.78
CA ARG A 125 17.56 30.92 12.26
C ARG A 125 17.29 30.01 13.47
N PHE A 126 16.91 28.75 13.25
CA PHE A 126 17.10 27.73 14.27
C PHE A 126 18.59 27.44 14.36
N LYS A 127 19.25 28.13 15.29
CA LYS A 127 20.47 27.62 15.90
C LYS A 127 20.09 26.33 16.64
N ASN A 128 20.86 25.28 16.39
CA ASN A 128 20.89 23.98 17.04
C ASN A 128 20.01 22.90 16.38
N MET A 129 20.64 22.08 15.54
CA MET A 129 20.81 20.62 15.69
C MET A 129 21.10 19.99 14.30
N SER A 130 22.02 19.01 14.18
CA SER A 130 22.30 18.27 12.93
C SER A 130 21.94 16.79 13.05
N PRO A 131 21.63 16.09 11.94
CA PRO A 131 21.80 14.65 11.82
C PRO A 131 23.21 14.32 11.29
N LEU A 132 23.88 13.34 11.92
CA LEU A 132 25.00 12.62 11.30
C LEU A 132 24.42 11.33 10.70
N ILE A 133 24.48 11.20 9.38
CA ILE A 133 24.25 9.93 8.68
C ILE A 133 25.52 9.09 8.90
N PRO A 134 25.47 7.91 9.54
CA PRO A 134 26.64 7.05 9.61
C PRO A 134 26.79 6.28 8.28
N PRO A 135 28.01 6.10 7.76
CA PRO A 135 28.25 5.22 6.63
C PRO A 135 27.90 3.76 6.99
N LYS A 136 27.50 2.99 5.97
CA LYS A 136 26.89 1.63 5.99
C LYS A 136 27.70 0.49 6.66
N SER A 137 28.43 0.72 7.74
CA SER A 137 29.01 -0.39 8.51
C SER A 137 29.05 -0.09 10.01
N GLN A 138 28.50 -1.03 10.78
CA GLN A 138 28.49 -1.11 12.23
C GLN A 138 27.38 -0.31 12.95
N VAL A 139 26.25 -0.99 13.15
CA VAL A 139 25.31 -0.67 14.24
C VAL A 139 26.02 -0.97 15.57
N LYS A 140 26.54 0.08 16.21
CA LYS A 140 26.77 0.09 17.67
C LYS A 140 25.95 1.22 18.27
N PHE A 141 24.86 0.85 18.93
CA PHE A 141 24.07 1.73 19.78
C PHE A 141 24.95 2.28 20.91
N HIS A 142 25.21 3.59 20.88
CA HIS A 142 25.37 4.54 21.99
C HIS A 142 26.34 5.67 21.60
N LYS A 143 25.80 6.85 21.25
CA LYS A 143 26.38 8.14 21.59
C LYS A 143 25.39 9.26 21.27
N PHE A 144 25.04 10.04 22.28
CA PHE A 144 24.33 11.31 22.14
C PHE A 144 25.08 12.21 21.13
N LEU A 145 24.36 12.66 20.10
CA LEU A 145 24.84 13.59 19.08
C LEU A 145 25.34 14.89 19.75
N HIS A 146 26.65 15.11 19.68
CA HIS A 146 27.26 16.42 19.97
C HIS A 146 27.27 17.23 18.67
N LEU A 147 26.64 18.41 18.68
CA LEU A 147 26.32 19.19 17.49
C LEU A 147 27.11 20.50 17.44
N LYS A 148 27.71 20.81 16.29
CA LYS A 148 28.48 22.04 16.05
C LYS A 148 27.54 23.20 15.67
N SER A 149 27.80 24.39 16.22
CA SER A 149 27.10 25.64 15.92
C SER A 149 27.24 26.05 14.45
N GLY A 150 26.12 26.34 13.75
CA GLY A 150 26.12 27.03 12.45
C GLY A 150 25.53 26.30 11.23
N ALA A 151 25.01 25.08 11.36
CA ALA A 151 24.46 24.33 10.22
C ALA A 151 23.00 24.74 9.85
N LYS A 152 22.69 24.81 8.54
CA LYS A 152 21.34 24.99 7.99
C LYS A 152 20.63 23.63 7.95
N ILE A 153 19.42 23.53 8.51
CA ILE A 153 18.61 22.31 8.48
C ILE A 153 17.71 22.36 7.24
N THR A 154 17.85 21.40 6.34
CA THR A 154 16.89 21.12 5.26
C THR A 154 16.13 19.85 5.65
N MET A 155 14.81 19.94 5.72
CA MET A 155 13.97 18.75 5.91
C MET A 155 13.95 17.96 4.60
N ALA A 156 14.33 16.68 4.65
CA ALA A 156 14.24 15.80 3.49
C ALA A 156 12.78 15.46 3.20
N GLY A 157 12.46 15.27 1.93
CA GLY A 157 11.11 14.99 1.49
C GLY A 157 10.97 14.99 -0.03
N PHE A 158 9.78 14.60 -0.48
CA PHE A 158 9.48 14.41 -1.90
C PHE A 158 8.11 15.03 -2.27
N PRO A 159 7.97 15.61 -3.47
CA PRO A 159 9.02 15.99 -4.42
C PRO A 159 9.91 17.14 -3.91
N ALA A 160 11.14 17.27 -4.42
CA ALA A 160 12.16 18.17 -3.88
C ALA A 160 11.75 19.66 -3.86
N ASP A 161 11.08 20.12 -4.92
CA ASP A 161 10.67 21.52 -5.08
C ASP A 161 9.31 21.85 -4.45
N ASN A 162 8.61 20.83 -3.95
CA ASN A 162 7.28 20.95 -3.36
C ASN A 162 7.04 19.75 -2.43
N ILE A 163 7.72 19.75 -1.28
CA ILE A 163 7.70 18.60 -0.38
C ILE A 163 6.27 18.35 0.10
N GLN A 164 5.74 17.19 -0.28
CA GLN A 164 4.44 16.70 0.18
C GLN A 164 4.58 15.52 1.12
N ILE A 165 5.57 14.66 0.87
CA ILE A 165 5.95 13.57 1.76
C ILE A 165 7.19 14.02 2.53
N PHE A 166 7.04 14.16 3.84
CA PHE A 166 8.10 14.57 4.73
C PHE A 166 8.79 13.35 5.30
N GLU A 167 10.11 13.24 5.13
CA GLU A 167 10.95 12.20 5.74
C GLU A 167 11.21 12.48 7.22
N MET A 168 10.11 12.64 7.96
CA MET A 168 10.08 12.84 9.39
C MET A 168 9.37 11.65 10.01
N TYR A 169 10.01 11.01 10.99
CA TYR A 169 9.58 9.71 11.48
C TYR A 169 9.16 9.73 12.95
N ASN A 170 9.74 10.59 13.79
CA ASN A 170 9.63 10.52 15.26
C ASN A 170 9.33 11.88 15.92
N SER A 171 8.61 12.77 15.24
CA SER A 171 8.15 14.01 15.87
C SER A 171 7.25 13.74 17.08
N LYS A 172 7.15 14.71 18.00
CA LYS A 172 6.26 14.60 19.17
C LYS A 172 4.82 14.26 18.77
N GLY A 173 4.30 14.91 17.72
CA GLY A 173 2.96 14.65 17.20
C GLY A 173 2.81 13.23 16.65
N GLN A 174 3.78 12.73 15.87
CA GLN A 174 3.73 11.34 15.38
C GLN A 174 3.80 10.31 16.51
N VAL A 175 4.66 10.53 17.51
CA VAL A 175 4.75 9.64 18.67
C VAL A 175 3.45 9.67 19.48
N ALA A 176 2.89 10.85 19.75
CA ALA A 176 1.63 11.01 20.46
C ALA A 176 0.45 10.34 19.73
N ALA A 177 0.39 10.48 18.40
CA ALA A 177 -0.64 9.83 17.58
C ALA A 177 -0.53 8.31 17.63
N ARG A 178 0.68 7.75 17.47
CA ARG A 178 0.90 6.28 17.49
C ARG A 178 0.52 5.63 18.81
N VAL A 179 0.69 6.34 19.93
CA VAL A 179 0.35 5.82 21.27
C VAL A 179 -1.04 6.25 21.75
N HIS A 180 -1.83 6.95 20.92
CA HIS A 180 -3.15 7.38 21.32
C HIS A 180 -4.07 6.16 21.53
N PRO A 181 -4.83 6.07 22.64
CA PRO A 181 -5.65 4.89 22.95
C PRO A 181 -6.60 4.51 21.81
N ALA A 182 -7.24 5.49 21.18
CA ALA A 182 -8.12 5.21 20.04
C ALA A 182 -7.41 4.65 18.80
N VAL A 183 -6.13 4.96 18.58
CA VAL A 183 -5.37 4.36 17.46
C VAL A 183 -5.00 2.92 17.81
N ILE A 184 -4.54 2.68 19.04
CA ILE A 184 -4.18 1.34 19.51
C ILE A 184 -5.43 0.43 19.52
N GLU A 185 -6.57 0.92 20.02
CA GLU A 185 -7.82 0.15 20.04
C GLU A 185 -8.31 -0.18 18.63
N THR A 186 -8.23 0.77 17.68
CA THR A 186 -8.55 0.48 16.26
C THR A 186 -7.59 -0.55 15.67
N GLN A 187 -6.28 -0.44 15.92
CA GLN A 187 -5.31 -1.42 15.42
C GLN A 187 -5.54 -2.81 16.00
N ARG A 188 -5.89 -2.93 17.28
CA ARG A 188 -6.25 -4.22 17.91
C ARG A 188 -7.49 -4.82 17.26
N PHE A 189 -8.54 -4.03 17.04
CA PHE A 189 -9.74 -4.48 16.32
C PHE A 189 -9.40 -4.95 14.90
N LEU A 190 -8.57 -4.20 14.16
CA LEU A 190 -8.18 -4.57 12.82
C LEU A 190 -7.36 -5.86 12.78
N LEU A 191 -6.46 -6.06 13.74
CA LEU A 191 -5.70 -7.30 13.87
C LEU A 191 -6.58 -8.48 14.31
N SER A 192 -7.64 -8.26 15.09
CA SER A 192 -8.59 -9.32 15.45
C SER A 192 -9.42 -9.82 14.27
N LEU A 193 -9.41 -9.12 13.13
CA LEU A 193 -9.99 -9.63 11.88
C LEU A 193 -9.08 -10.67 11.20
N TRP A 194 -7.82 -10.75 11.59
CA TRP A 194 -6.87 -11.74 11.12
C TRP A 194 -6.85 -12.97 12.02
N HIS A 195 -6.34 -14.07 11.48
CA HIS A 195 -6.04 -15.27 12.26
C HIS A 195 -4.74 -15.91 11.77
N ALA A 196 -4.31 -16.98 12.43
CA ALA A 196 -3.21 -17.82 12.00
C ALA A 196 -3.74 -19.25 11.88
N SER A 197 -3.78 -19.78 10.66
CA SER A 197 -4.27 -21.14 10.40
C SER A 197 -3.33 -22.23 10.94
N ASP A 198 -2.02 -22.00 10.94
CA ASP A 198 -1.04 -22.89 11.58
C ASP A 198 -0.85 -22.47 13.05
N PRO A 199 -1.19 -23.34 14.02
CA PRO A 199 -1.04 -23.04 15.45
C PRO A 199 0.42 -22.84 15.89
N ASN A 200 1.41 -23.22 15.09
CA ASN A 200 2.82 -22.99 15.37
C ASN A 200 3.31 -21.60 14.92
N THR A 201 2.49 -20.85 14.20
CA THR A 201 2.80 -19.51 13.70
C THR A 201 3.14 -18.58 14.85
N GLN A 202 4.37 -18.07 14.90
CA GLN A 202 4.84 -17.20 15.98
C GLN A 202 4.45 -15.73 15.74
N ILE A 203 3.14 -15.45 15.79
CA ILE A 203 2.59 -14.08 15.68
C ILE A 203 1.65 -13.76 16.83
N SER A 204 1.67 -12.50 17.24
CA SER A 204 0.66 -11.93 18.12
C SER A 204 -0.25 -11.01 17.30
N LEU A 205 -1.52 -11.37 17.16
CA LEU A 205 -2.57 -10.55 16.52
C LEU A 205 -3.33 -9.67 17.52
N ASP A 206 -2.85 -9.57 18.77
CA ASP A 206 -3.43 -8.71 19.80
C ASP A 206 -2.55 -7.50 20.15
N ASN A 207 -1.26 -7.56 19.86
CA ASN A 207 -0.28 -6.56 20.30
C ASN A 207 0.31 -5.84 19.09
N PRO A 208 -0.25 -4.69 18.66
CA PRO A 208 0.31 -3.91 17.58
C PRO A 208 1.67 -3.33 17.97
N ILE A 209 2.59 -3.30 17.02
CA ILE A 209 3.90 -2.64 17.15
C ILE A 209 3.91 -1.32 16.38
N CYS A 210 4.74 -0.37 16.83
CA CYS A 210 4.88 0.90 16.14
C CYS A 210 5.83 0.78 14.94
N TYR A 211 5.32 0.97 13.74
CA TYR A 211 6.12 1.21 12.54
C TYR A 211 6.27 2.72 12.30
N PHE A 212 7.51 3.17 12.16
CA PHE A 212 7.82 4.58 11.98
C PHE A 212 7.76 4.94 10.50
N ASP A 213 6.66 5.57 10.10
CA ASP A 213 6.46 6.07 8.74
C ASP A 213 6.47 7.61 8.68
N ARG A 214 6.51 8.11 7.45
CA ARG A 214 6.52 9.50 7.02
C ARG A 214 5.18 10.18 7.30
N ALA A 215 5.15 11.49 7.11
CA ALA A 215 3.92 12.27 7.13
C ALA A 215 3.67 12.91 5.77
N ARG A 216 2.40 13.12 5.41
CA ARG A 216 2.02 13.78 4.17
C ARG A 216 1.22 15.06 4.44
N ILE A 217 1.62 16.14 3.79
CA ILE A 217 0.84 17.38 3.70
C ILE A 217 0.72 17.71 2.22
N ARG A 218 -0.51 17.91 1.74
CA ARG A 218 -0.78 18.36 0.37
C ARG A 218 -1.44 19.72 0.41
N HIS A 219 -0.95 20.65 -0.39
CA HIS A 219 -1.56 21.97 -0.54
C HIS A 219 -2.72 21.93 -1.54
N ALA A 220 -3.72 22.78 -1.33
CA ALA A 220 -4.82 22.94 -2.29
C ALA A 220 -4.28 23.37 -3.66
N GLY A 221 -4.83 22.78 -4.73
CA GLY A 221 -4.42 23.07 -6.12
C GLY A 221 -3.18 22.32 -6.61
N ASP A 222 -2.52 21.54 -5.74
CA ASP A 222 -1.34 20.76 -6.11
C ASP A 222 -1.68 19.61 -7.05
N THR A 223 -0.91 19.43 -8.13
CA THR A 223 -1.07 18.36 -9.14
C THR A 223 0.22 17.59 -9.41
N THR A 224 1.26 17.80 -8.60
CA THR A 224 2.65 17.40 -8.90
C THR A 224 3.02 16.01 -8.40
N PHE A 225 2.50 15.60 -7.24
CA PHE A 225 2.69 14.27 -6.69
C PHE A 225 1.43 13.44 -6.96
N VAL A 226 1.54 12.47 -7.88
CA VAL A 226 0.48 11.55 -8.33
C VAL A 226 1.09 10.16 -8.26
N LEU A 227 0.36 9.19 -7.73
CA LEU A 227 0.76 7.79 -7.72
C LEU A 227 -0.18 7.03 -8.64
N ASP A 228 0.31 6.13 -9.47
CA ASP A 228 -0.60 5.26 -10.21
C ASP A 228 -1.22 4.19 -9.29
N PRO A 229 -2.36 3.58 -9.64
CA PRO A 229 -2.94 2.49 -8.87
C PRO A 229 -1.93 1.36 -8.69
N HIS A 230 -1.67 1.00 -7.43
CA HIS A 230 -0.68 -0.01 -7.09
C HIS A 230 -1.03 -0.79 -5.83
N ILE A 231 -0.35 -1.93 -5.67
CA ILE A 231 -0.29 -2.72 -4.44
C ILE A 231 1.18 -2.74 -3.99
N ASP A 232 1.44 -2.45 -2.72
CA ASP A 232 2.79 -2.54 -2.13
C ASP A 232 3.12 -3.98 -1.68
N ASN A 233 4.23 -4.13 -0.95
CA ASN A 233 4.69 -5.37 -0.33
C ASN A 233 4.93 -6.45 -1.38
N GLY A 234 5.86 -6.17 -2.29
CA GLY A 234 6.22 -7.02 -3.42
C GLY A 234 5.43 -6.73 -4.68
N SER A 235 5.95 -7.27 -5.78
CA SER A 235 5.42 -7.18 -7.12
C SER A 235 5.31 -8.60 -7.68
N VAL A 236 6.34 -9.06 -8.41
CA VAL A 236 6.41 -10.40 -8.98
C VAL A 236 6.63 -11.49 -7.92
N GLU A 237 7.10 -11.12 -6.73
CA GLU A 237 7.34 -12.03 -5.60
C GLU A 237 6.09 -12.82 -5.18
N ARG A 238 4.88 -12.29 -5.45
CA ARG A 238 3.62 -13.03 -5.23
C ARG A 238 3.56 -14.35 -5.99
N TRP A 239 4.26 -14.45 -7.11
CA TRP A 239 4.41 -15.67 -7.88
C TRP A 239 5.81 -16.23 -7.79
N GLU A 240 6.86 -15.42 -7.63
CA GLU A 240 8.23 -15.92 -7.66
C GLU A 240 8.64 -16.61 -6.36
N ASP A 241 8.36 -16.00 -5.21
CA ASP A 241 8.73 -16.53 -3.90
C ASP A 241 7.83 -17.73 -3.53
N PRO A 242 8.38 -18.92 -3.25
CA PRO A 242 7.59 -20.09 -2.88
C PRO A 242 6.71 -19.87 -1.66
N THR A 243 7.16 -19.10 -0.68
CA THR A 243 6.40 -18.85 0.55
C THR A 243 5.31 -17.80 0.32
N TYR A 244 5.63 -16.68 -0.33
CA TYR A 244 4.64 -15.65 -0.60
C TYR A 244 3.52 -16.16 -1.52
N ARG A 245 3.87 -17.01 -2.49
CA ARG A 245 2.90 -17.70 -3.35
C ARG A 245 1.90 -18.56 -2.57
N GLN A 246 2.31 -19.17 -1.45
CA GLN A 246 1.38 -19.95 -0.61
C GLN A 246 0.24 -19.09 -0.06
N CYS A 247 0.46 -17.77 0.10
CA CYS A 247 -0.59 -16.84 0.49
C CYS A 247 -1.74 -16.76 -0.52
N TYR A 248 -1.55 -17.27 -1.75
CA TYR A 248 -2.54 -17.25 -2.82
C TYR A 248 -2.80 -18.66 -3.39
N GLN A 249 -2.43 -19.70 -2.64
CA GLN A 249 -2.44 -21.08 -3.14
C GLN A 249 -3.83 -21.52 -3.59
N GLU A 250 -4.88 -21.21 -2.85
CA GLU A 250 -6.26 -21.58 -3.20
C GLU A 250 -6.74 -20.93 -4.52
N ILE A 251 -6.16 -19.79 -4.90
CA ILE A 251 -6.42 -19.15 -6.21
C ILE A 251 -5.64 -19.89 -7.30
N LEU A 252 -4.35 -20.18 -7.04
CA LEU A 252 -3.44 -20.84 -7.99
C LEU A 252 -3.68 -22.35 -8.13
N ASP A 253 -4.48 -22.94 -7.24
CA ASP A 253 -4.95 -24.31 -7.35
C ASP A 253 -6.07 -24.49 -8.38
N GLY A 254 -6.72 -23.39 -8.79
CA GLY A 254 -7.76 -23.40 -9.80
C GLY A 254 -9.13 -23.89 -9.30
N GLY A 255 -10.08 -23.98 -10.22
CA GLY A 255 -11.48 -24.29 -9.91
C GLY A 255 -12.20 -23.10 -9.26
N SER A 256 -13.06 -23.37 -8.27
CA SER A 256 -13.97 -22.38 -7.69
C SER A 256 -13.61 -21.95 -6.26
N ALA A 257 -12.53 -22.51 -5.69
CA ALA A 257 -12.11 -22.27 -4.30
C ALA A 257 -11.70 -20.81 -4.04
N TRP A 258 -11.23 -20.09 -5.07
CA TRP A 258 -10.85 -18.67 -5.00
C TRP A 258 -11.92 -17.76 -4.38
N ARG A 259 -13.22 -18.11 -4.46
CA ARG A 259 -14.33 -17.34 -3.86
C ARG A 259 -14.27 -17.27 -2.34
N ASN A 260 -13.71 -18.30 -1.73
CA ASN A 260 -13.61 -18.42 -0.29
C ASN A 260 -12.17 -18.17 0.18
N HIS A 261 -11.31 -17.65 -0.71
CA HIS A 261 -9.92 -17.46 -0.38
C HIS A 261 -9.74 -16.49 0.79
N ASP A 262 -9.02 -16.93 1.81
CA ASP A 262 -8.86 -16.17 3.04
C ASP A 262 -7.65 -15.23 3.00
N PHE A 263 -7.90 -13.98 2.60
CA PHE A 263 -6.87 -12.94 2.61
C PHE A 263 -6.37 -12.57 4.01
N PHE A 264 -7.07 -12.97 5.07
CA PHE A 264 -6.84 -12.59 6.47
C PHE A 264 -6.18 -13.69 7.31
N ASP A 265 -5.61 -14.70 6.66
CA ASP A 265 -4.66 -15.62 7.28
C ASP A 265 -3.23 -15.03 7.25
N ALA A 266 -2.62 -14.96 8.43
CA ALA A 266 -1.27 -14.46 8.63
C ALA A 266 -0.20 -15.57 8.51
N SER A 267 -0.56 -16.85 8.68
CA SER A 267 0.38 -17.96 8.72
C SER A 267 1.33 -18.02 7.53
N PRO A 268 0.86 -18.02 6.26
CA PRO A 268 1.76 -18.12 5.12
C PRO A 268 2.56 -16.83 4.85
N ARG A 269 2.28 -15.74 5.56
CA ARG A 269 2.82 -14.40 5.26
C ARG A 269 4.11 -14.05 6.02
N LEU A 270 4.42 -14.73 7.12
CA LEU A 270 5.53 -14.32 7.99
C LEU A 270 6.89 -14.61 7.38
N ASP A 271 7.01 -15.74 6.69
CA ASP A 271 8.25 -16.18 6.05
C ASP A 271 8.30 -15.81 4.55
N ALA A 272 7.29 -15.06 4.07
CA ALA A 272 7.21 -14.60 2.69
C ALA A 272 8.29 -13.57 2.39
N VAL A 273 9.05 -13.79 1.32
CA VAL A 273 10.03 -12.83 0.83
C VAL A 273 9.36 -11.88 -0.15
N GLN A 274 9.02 -10.69 0.34
CA GLN A 274 8.28 -9.67 -0.42
C GLN A 274 9.18 -8.74 -1.25
N ASP A 275 10.49 -8.94 -1.20
CA ASP A 275 11.48 -8.22 -2.00
C ASP A 275 12.65 -9.14 -2.27
N MET A 276 12.67 -9.69 -3.49
CA MET A 276 13.76 -10.55 -3.97
C MET A 276 14.75 -9.77 -4.85
N HIS A 277 14.48 -8.49 -5.11
CA HIS A 277 15.10 -7.70 -6.18
C HIS A 277 15.56 -6.32 -5.70
N ASP A 278 15.93 -6.22 -4.42
CA ASP A 278 16.54 -5.05 -3.76
C ASP A 278 15.75 -3.73 -3.94
N ASN A 279 14.44 -3.75 -3.67
CA ASN A 279 13.61 -2.55 -3.67
C ASN A 279 13.98 -1.61 -2.50
N SER A 280 14.50 -0.43 -2.83
CA SER A 280 14.93 0.58 -1.86
C SER A 280 13.80 1.14 -0.96
N ASN A 281 12.53 0.94 -1.33
CA ASN A 281 11.36 1.41 -0.59
C ASN A 281 10.55 0.27 0.04
N GLN A 282 11.10 -0.94 0.14
CA GLN A 282 10.40 -2.08 0.73
C GLN A 282 10.17 -1.93 2.24
N GLY A 283 8.97 -2.32 2.70
CA GLY A 283 8.66 -2.44 4.12
C GLY A 283 9.37 -3.64 4.76
N SER A 284 10.00 -3.44 5.92
CA SER A 284 10.76 -4.48 6.63
C SER A 284 9.95 -5.33 7.61
N ILE A 285 8.64 -5.11 7.68
CA ILE A 285 7.74 -5.83 8.59
C ILE A 285 6.49 -6.30 7.85
N PHE A 286 5.89 -7.39 8.33
CA PHE A 286 4.52 -7.74 7.95
C PHE A 286 3.54 -6.68 8.45
N ARG A 287 2.81 -6.06 7.52
CA ARG A 287 1.75 -5.09 7.81
C ARG A 287 0.42 -5.68 7.39
N ALA A 288 -0.34 -6.20 8.35
CA ALA A 288 -1.70 -6.71 8.13
C ALA A 288 -2.60 -5.64 7.47
N TRP A 289 -2.47 -4.40 7.94
CA TRP A 289 -3.16 -3.22 7.42
C TRP A 289 -2.17 -2.08 7.20
N GLN A 290 -2.29 -1.41 6.06
CA GLN A 290 -1.75 -0.06 5.88
C GLN A 290 -2.82 0.95 6.29
N GLY A 291 -2.43 2.10 6.81
CA GLY A 291 -3.40 3.12 7.16
C GLY A 291 -2.79 4.42 7.64
N TRP A 292 -3.66 5.42 7.78
CA TRP A 292 -3.29 6.77 8.21
C TRP A 292 -4.42 7.39 9.03
N THR A 293 -4.05 8.38 9.84
CA THR A 293 -5.00 9.19 10.59
C THR A 293 -5.04 10.59 10.00
N SER A 294 -6.24 11.08 9.71
CA SER A 294 -6.41 12.38 9.08
C SER A 294 -5.98 13.51 9.99
N MET A 295 -5.26 14.48 9.45
CA MET A 295 -4.86 15.71 10.16
C MET A 295 -5.66 16.94 9.71
N SER A 296 -6.46 16.79 8.66
CA SER A 296 -7.28 17.84 8.07
C SER A 296 -8.63 17.29 7.63
N ARG A 297 -9.63 18.15 7.48
CA ARG A 297 -10.85 17.75 6.78
C ARG A 297 -10.50 17.60 5.30
N THR A 298 -10.84 16.45 4.70
CA THR A 298 -10.64 16.22 3.27
C THR A 298 -11.61 15.19 2.74
N GLY A 299 -12.05 15.33 1.49
CA GLY A 299 -13.02 14.43 0.87
C GLY A 299 -12.84 14.22 -0.64
N PRO A 300 -13.88 13.70 -1.31
CA PRO A 300 -13.90 13.52 -2.75
C PRO A 300 -13.56 14.81 -3.51
N GLY A 301 -12.71 14.74 -4.54
CA GLY A 301 -12.24 15.86 -5.35
C GLY A 301 -11.11 16.69 -4.73
N GLU A 302 -10.80 16.49 -3.44
CA GLU A 302 -9.83 17.32 -2.70
C GLU A 302 -8.44 16.68 -2.64
N GLY A 303 -8.18 15.71 -3.51
CA GLY A 303 -6.86 15.10 -3.63
C GLY A 303 -6.55 14.04 -2.58
N THR A 304 -7.59 13.34 -2.13
CA THR A 304 -7.54 12.23 -1.17
C THR A 304 -7.06 10.92 -1.79
N LEU A 305 -7.13 9.83 -1.02
CA LEU A 305 -6.85 8.47 -1.48
C LEU A 305 -7.99 7.99 -2.40
N ARG A 306 -7.65 7.36 -3.53
CA ARG A 306 -8.59 6.52 -4.28
C ARG A 306 -8.22 5.06 -4.10
N VAL A 307 -9.22 4.20 -4.09
CA VAL A 307 -9.12 2.81 -3.65
C VAL A 307 -9.95 1.90 -4.54
N LEU A 308 -9.61 0.61 -4.57
CA LEU A 308 -10.35 -0.42 -5.33
C LEU A 308 -11.10 -1.37 -4.38
N PRO A 309 -12.31 -1.03 -3.90
CA PRO A 309 -12.98 -1.71 -2.77
C PRO A 309 -13.63 -3.05 -3.17
N MET A 310 -12.87 -3.97 -3.76
CA MET A 310 -13.34 -5.29 -4.23
C MET A 310 -12.26 -6.37 -4.07
N LEU A 311 -11.49 -6.34 -2.97
CA LEU A 311 -10.37 -7.25 -2.71
C LEU A 311 -10.66 -8.71 -3.09
N ALA A 312 -11.82 -9.23 -2.67
CA ALA A 312 -12.21 -10.63 -2.86
C ALA A 312 -12.28 -11.10 -4.32
N VAL A 313 -12.47 -10.20 -5.29
CA VAL A 313 -12.53 -10.53 -6.71
C VAL A 313 -11.41 -9.90 -7.53
N ALA A 314 -10.90 -8.72 -7.12
CA ALA A 314 -9.78 -8.07 -7.80
C ALA A 314 -8.48 -8.87 -7.65
N MET A 315 -8.19 -9.40 -6.45
CA MET A 315 -6.93 -10.11 -6.22
C MET A 315 -6.86 -11.46 -6.96
N PRO A 316 -7.92 -12.30 -7.00
CA PRO A 316 -7.94 -13.47 -7.87
C PRO A 316 -7.72 -13.11 -9.35
N TYR A 317 -8.36 -12.05 -9.83
CA TYR A 317 -8.13 -11.56 -11.19
C TYR A 317 -6.66 -11.21 -11.44
N ILE A 318 -6.04 -10.44 -10.53
CA ILE A 318 -4.63 -10.05 -10.63
C ILE A 318 -3.72 -11.29 -10.60
N MET A 319 -3.96 -12.26 -9.71
CA MET A 319 -3.14 -13.48 -9.60
C MET A 319 -3.24 -14.37 -10.85
N LEU A 320 -4.41 -14.42 -11.51
CA LEU A 320 -4.64 -15.19 -12.72
C LEU A 320 -4.18 -14.46 -13.99
N ARG A 321 -4.15 -13.13 -13.98
CA ARG A 321 -3.86 -12.28 -15.14
C ARG A 321 -2.58 -12.66 -15.93
N PRO A 322 -1.47 -13.10 -15.32
CA PRO A 322 -0.26 -13.50 -16.05
C PRO A 322 -0.41 -14.71 -16.97
N PHE A 323 -1.40 -15.57 -16.73
CA PHE A 323 -1.61 -16.81 -17.51
C PHE A 323 -2.50 -16.60 -18.73
N PHE A 324 -3.04 -15.40 -18.96
CA PHE A 324 -3.96 -15.11 -20.04
C PHE A 324 -3.53 -13.86 -20.81
N ARG A 325 -3.82 -13.80 -22.10
CA ARG A 325 -3.66 -12.58 -22.90
C ARG A 325 -4.84 -12.41 -23.84
N LEU A 326 -5.07 -11.17 -24.25
CA LEU A 326 -6.01 -10.87 -25.33
C LEU A 326 -5.35 -11.26 -26.65
N ASN A 327 -6.01 -12.11 -27.43
CA ASN A 327 -5.63 -12.40 -28.79
C ASN A 327 -6.07 -11.23 -29.69
N ALA A 328 -5.11 -10.59 -30.35
CA ALA A 328 -5.34 -9.39 -31.15
C ALA A 328 -6.14 -9.65 -32.45
N GLU A 329 -6.20 -10.91 -32.91
CA GLU A 329 -6.86 -11.27 -34.17
C GLU A 329 -8.36 -11.46 -33.99
N ASN A 330 -8.78 -12.07 -32.88
CA ASN A 330 -10.19 -12.41 -32.61
C ASN A 330 -10.79 -11.68 -31.39
N ASN A 331 -10.00 -10.91 -30.64
CA ASN A 331 -10.39 -10.25 -29.39
C ASN A 331 -10.88 -11.20 -28.30
N GLU A 332 -10.43 -12.46 -28.30
CA GLU A 332 -10.73 -13.43 -27.25
C GLU A 332 -9.56 -13.58 -26.28
N TRP A 333 -9.86 -13.90 -25.02
CA TRP A 333 -8.84 -14.20 -24.02
C TRP A 333 -8.39 -15.64 -24.14
N GLU A 334 -7.09 -15.85 -24.31
CA GLU A 334 -6.47 -17.17 -24.43
C GLU A 334 -5.33 -17.35 -23.43
N VAL A 335 -4.93 -18.60 -23.21
CA VAL A 335 -3.83 -18.96 -22.31
C VAL A 335 -2.49 -18.46 -22.88
N ASP A 336 -1.65 -17.88 -22.02
CA ASP A 336 -0.32 -17.37 -22.35
C ASP A 336 0.73 -17.90 -21.36
N LEU A 337 1.40 -18.99 -21.73
CA LEU A 337 2.47 -19.59 -20.94
C LEU A 337 3.87 -19.31 -21.48
N ASP A 338 3.98 -18.72 -22.68
CA ASP A 338 5.25 -18.53 -23.36
C ASP A 338 5.83 -17.13 -23.17
N ASN A 339 4.98 -16.14 -22.89
CA ASN A 339 5.43 -14.80 -22.54
C ASN A 339 5.93 -14.74 -21.08
N PRO A 340 7.16 -14.24 -20.81
CA PRO A 340 7.65 -14.09 -19.43
C PRO A 340 6.94 -13.01 -18.62
N ASP A 341 6.16 -12.12 -19.25
CA ASP A 341 5.65 -10.92 -18.59
C ASP A 341 4.53 -11.21 -17.57
N PHE A 342 4.65 -10.65 -16.37
CA PHE A 342 3.59 -10.62 -15.37
C PHE A 342 2.97 -9.21 -15.42
N PRO A 343 1.74 -9.04 -15.95
CA PRO A 343 1.20 -7.71 -16.22
C PRO A 343 1.19 -6.81 -14.99
N GLY A 344 1.79 -5.63 -15.10
CA GLY A 344 1.90 -4.67 -14.00
C GLY A 344 3.02 -4.93 -13.00
N SER A 345 3.73 -6.05 -13.10
CA SER A 345 4.82 -6.40 -12.18
C SER A 345 6.16 -5.84 -12.63
N LEU A 346 6.98 -5.40 -11.68
CA LEU A 346 8.34 -4.92 -11.89
C LEU A 346 9.30 -5.60 -10.92
N LEU A 347 10.51 -5.92 -11.37
CA LEU A 347 11.59 -6.30 -10.47
C LEU A 347 11.98 -5.10 -9.60
N GLY A 348 12.07 -5.31 -8.29
CA GLY A 348 12.45 -4.27 -7.33
C GLY A 348 11.43 -3.14 -7.19
N GLY A 349 10.17 -3.41 -7.55
CA GLY A 349 9.11 -2.40 -7.63
C GLY A 349 7.80 -2.79 -6.93
N LYS A 350 6.73 -2.10 -7.31
CA LYS A 350 5.35 -2.33 -6.85
C LYS A 350 4.59 -3.16 -7.88
N GLN A 351 3.41 -3.65 -7.52
CA GLN A 351 2.46 -4.18 -8.49
C GLN A 351 1.58 -3.03 -8.98
N PHE A 352 1.71 -2.63 -10.24
CA PHE A 352 0.90 -1.58 -10.85
C PHE A 352 -0.36 -2.16 -11.49
N LEU A 353 -1.44 -1.37 -11.48
CA LEU A 353 -2.69 -1.67 -12.16
C LEU A 353 -2.98 -0.53 -13.13
N THR A 354 -3.16 -0.88 -14.42
CA THR A 354 -3.41 0.09 -15.50
C THR A 354 -4.52 -0.43 -16.40
N PRO A 355 -5.21 0.43 -17.17
CA PRO A 355 -6.20 -0.03 -18.16
C PRO A 355 -5.63 -1.02 -19.18
N GLU A 356 -4.34 -0.90 -19.54
CA GLU A 356 -3.67 -1.77 -20.51
C GLU A 356 -3.34 -3.15 -19.91
N THR A 357 -2.82 -3.15 -18.68
CA THR A 357 -2.41 -4.37 -17.99
C THR A 357 -3.60 -5.11 -17.39
N HIS A 358 -4.59 -4.38 -16.88
CA HIS A 358 -5.73 -4.88 -16.12
C HIS A 358 -7.08 -4.30 -16.60
N PRO A 359 -7.45 -4.47 -17.89
CA PRO A 359 -8.60 -3.78 -18.49
C PRO A 359 -9.94 -4.07 -17.82
N HIS A 360 -10.15 -5.31 -17.33
CA HIS A 360 -11.41 -5.71 -16.70
C HIS A 360 -11.68 -5.02 -15.36
N LEU A 361 -10.65 -4.46 -14.71
CA LEU A 361 -10.85 -3.69 -13.49
C LEU A 361 -11.59 -2.37 -13.76
N ARG A 362 -11.59 -1.85 -15.00
CA ARG A 362 -12.19 -0.54 -15.38
C ARG A 362 -11.84 0.55 -14.36
N LEU A 363 -10.54 0.77 -14.15
CA LEU A 363 -10.00 1.63 -13.08
C LEU A 363 -10.53 3.07 -13.12
N ASP A 364 -10.91 3.55 -14.30
CA ASP A 364 -11.61 4.82 -14.50
C ASP A 364 -12.92 4.93 -13.71
N LYS A 365 -13.62 3.80 -13.56
CA LYS A 365 -14.91 3.68 -12.85
C LYS A 365 -14.77 3.15 -11.42
N THR A 366 -13.76 2.32 -11.17
CA THR A 366 -13.70 1.51 -9.94
C THR A 366 -12.66 1.97 -8.93
N MET A 367 -11.72 2.82 -9.32
CA MET A 367 -10.90 3.55 -8.36
C MET A 367 -11.74 4.66 -7.74
N VAL A 368 -12.39 4.41 -6.61
CA VAL A 368 -13.31 5.37 -5.98
C VAL A 368 -12.61 6.19 -4.91
N GLU A 369 -13.02 7.44 -4.72
CA GLU A 369 -12.49 8.29 -3.66
C GLU A 369 -13.00 7.85 -2.30
N ILE A 370 -12.15 7.95 -1.28
CA ILE A 370 -12.60 7.73 0.09
C ILE A 370 -13.67 8.77 0.50
N PRO A 371 -14.62 8.42 1.38
CA PRO A 371 -15.56 9.37 1.94
C PRO A 371 -14.85 10.52 2.66
N THR A 372 -15.55 11.63 2.87
CA THR A 372 -15.02 12.74 3.67
C THR A 372 -14.61 12.25 5.05
N VAL A 373 -13.36 12.56 5.41
CA VAL A 373 -12.75 12.34 6.72
C VAL A 373 -12.46 13.67 7.39
N ASP A 374 -12.61 13.67 8.72
CA ASP A 374 -12.27 14.79 9.59
C ASP A 374 -10.97 14.53 10.36
N PRO A 375 -10.32 15.55 10.94
CA PRO A 375 -9.15 15.34 11.79
C PRO A 375 -9.43 14.30 12.89
N GLY A 376 -8.60 13.26 12.94
CA GLY A 376 -8.75 12.13 13.88
C GLY A 376 -9.48 10.91 13.34
N ASP A 377 -10.14 11.02 12.19
CA ASP A 377 -10.64 9.85 11.47
C ASP A 377 -9.48 9.03 10.90
N GLN A 378 -9.66 7.72 10.81
CA GLN A 378 -8.63 6.77 10.42
C GLN A 378 -9.08 5.97 9.20
N VAL A 379 -8.18 5.71 8.26
CA VAL A 379 -8.45 4.91 7.05
C VAL A 379 -7.44 3.78 6.98
N TYR A 380 -7.94 2.55 6.78
CA TYR A 380 -7.11 1.34 6.75
C TYR A 380 -7.44 0.46 5.54
N CYS A 381 -6.39 0.01 4.84
CA CYS A 381 -6.45 -0.88 3.69
C CYS A 381 -5.68 -2.18 3.99
N ALA A 382 -6.20 -3.33 3.60
CA ALA A 382 -5.54 -4.62 3.83
C ALA A 382 -4.21 -4.75 3.06
N SER A 383 -3.33 -5.65 3.48
CA SER A 383 -1.98 -5.80 2.91
C SER A 383 -1.91 -6.07 1.40
N ALA A 384 -2.91 -6.73 0.82
CA ALA A 384 -3.03 -7.06 -0.61
C ALA A 384 -3.91 -6.06 -1.39
N PHE A 385 -4.21 -4.91 -0.80
CA PHE A 385 -5.19 -3.96 -1.33
C PHE A 385 -4.57 -2.93 -2.28
N ALA A 386 -5.27 -2.63 -3.38
CA ALA A 386 -4.83 -1.66 -4.37
C ALA A 386 -5.34 -0.24 -4.09
N TYR A 387 -4.46 0.75 -4.17
CA TYR A 387 -4.80 2.15 -3.95
C TYR A 387 -3.92 3.12 -4.77
N THR A 388 -4.31 4.39 -4.81
CA THR A 388 -3.58 5.49 -5.46
C THR A 388 -3.82 6.80 -4.71
N SER A 389 -2.90 7.76 -4.81
CA SER A 389 -3.21 9.11 -4.35
C SER A 389 -2.36 10.22 -4.99
N PRO A 390 -3.01 11.26 -5.53
CA PRO A 390 -4.18 11.20 -6.42
C PRO A 390 -3.83 10.43 -7.71
N TRP A 391 -4.83 10.14 -8.55
CA TRP A 391 -4.66 9.58 -9.89
C TRP A 391 -5.17 10.58 -10.93
N LYS A 392 -4.40 10.81 -11.99
CA LYS A 392 -4.83 11.54 -13.19
C LYS A 392 -5.57 10.52 -14.07
N GLY A 393 -6.87 10.35 -13.82
CA GLY A 393 -7.72 9.57 -14.71
C GLY A 393 -7.78 10.15 -16.11
#